data_AF-A0AAV2DD40-F1
#
_entry.id   AF-A0AAV2DD40-F1
#
_cell.length_a   1.000
_cell.length_b   1.000
_cell.length_c   1.000
_cell.angle_alpha   90.00
_cell.angle_beta   90.00
_cell.angle_gamma   90.00
#
_symmetry.space_group_name_H-M   'P 1'
#
loop_
_entity.id
_entity.type
_entity.pdbx_description
1 polymer ?
#
loop_
_entity_poly.entity_id
_entity_poly.type
_entity_poly.pdbx_seq_one_letter_code
_entity_poly.pdbx_strand_id
1 'polypeptide(L)'
;MYKDAGEPIKWELWARFGPMEGERCDEALSRIRQKGSLRDYQRAFEKLANHCVGWMQQALVGTYLGGLKFEIADEIRMFRPQSLRYAISLAQMKSDQL
;
A
#
# COMPACT_ATOMS: atom_id res chain seq x y z
N MET A 1 -15.06 -4.59 -34.55
CA MET A 1 -14.24 -3.38 -34.81
C MET A 1 -14.14 -2.64 -33.48
N TYR A 2 -13.19 -3.00 -32.61
CA TYR A 2 -13.01 -2.30 -31.34
C TYR A 2 -12.05 -1.14 -31.56
N LYS A 3 -12.60 0.07 -31.60
CA LYS A 3 -11.85 1.29 -31.36
C LYS A 3 -11.82 1.51 -29.86
N ASP A 4 -10.66 1.33 -29.24
CA ASP A 4 -10.33 2.09 -28.05
C ASP A 4 -8.82 2.36 -28.03
N ALA A 5 -8.45 3.51 -28.58
CA ALA A 5 -7.08 4.00 -28.66
C ALA A 5 -6.68 4.80 -27.41
N GLY A 6 -7.38 4.61 -26.28
CA GLY A 6 -7.06 5.20 -24.98
C GLY A 6 -6.26 4.29 -24.04
N GLU A 7 -6.14 3.00 -24.36
CA GLU A 7 -5.53 1.98 -23.50
C GLU A 7 -3.99 1.77 -23.63
N PRO A 8 -3.22 2.34 -24.59
CA PRO A 8 -1.86 1.85 -24.81
C PRO A 8 -0.90 2.14 -23.64
N ILE A 9 -1.02 3.33 -23.06
CA ILE A 9 -0.12 3.78 -21.99
C ILE A 9 -0.40 3.02 -20.68
N LYS A 10 -1.66 2.69 -20.44
CA LYS A 10 -2.08 1.98 -19.22
C LYS A 10 -1.52 0.56 -19.22
N TRP A 11 -1.63 -0.19 -20.32
CA TRP A 11 -1.07 -1.55 -20.36
C TRP A 11 0.46 -1.57 -20.31
N GLU A 12 1.14 -0.61 -20.96
CA GLU A 12 2.61 -0.51 -20.91
C GLU A 12 3.12 -0.21 -19.50
N LEU A 13 2.42 0.66 -18.77
CA LEU A 13 2.73 0.95 -17.37
C LEU A 13 2.49 -0.28 -16.49
N TRP A 14 1.43 -1.04 -16.74
CA TRP A 14 1.15 -2.29 -16.01
C TRP A 14 2.22 -3.36 -16.27
N ALA A 15 2.64 -3.55 -17.52
CA ALA A 15 3.67 -4.52 -17.87
C ALA A 15 5.05 -4.17 -17.28
N ARG A 16 5.36 -2.87 -17.13
CA ARG A 16 6.66 -2.40 -16.62
C ARG A 16 6.69 -2.19 -15.11
N PHE A 17 5.57 -1.80 -14.51
CA PHE A 17 5.52 -1.35 -13.12
C PHE A 17 4.49 -2.07 -12.24
N GLY A 18 3.62 -2.90 -12.81
CA GLY A 18 2.68 -3.74 -12.06
C GLY A 18 3.38 -4.83 -11.24
N PRO A 19 2.65 -5.52 -10.35
CA PRO A 19 3.13 -6.73 -9.70
C PRO A 19 3.53 -7.77 -10.77
N MET A 20 4.47 -8.67 -10.43
CA MET A 20 4.97 -9.68 -11.35
C MET A 20 3.81 -10.41 -12.03
N GLU A 21 3.93 -10.64 -13.34
CA GLU A 21 2.91 -11.22 -14.22
C GLU A 21 2.07 -12.30 -13.49
N GLY A 22 0.81 -11.97 -13.18
CA GLY A 22 -0.15 -12.88 -12.55
C GLY A 22 -0.35 -12.76 -11.03
N GLU A 23 0.46 -12.02 -10.29
CA GLU A 23 0.20 -11.79 -8.85
C GLU A 23 -0.92 -10.76 -8.69
N ARG A 24 -2.01 -11.17 -8.04
CA ARG A 24 -3.10 -10.26 -7.76
C ARG A 24 -2.66 -9.23 -6.72
N CYS A 25 -3.08 -7.98 -6.86
CA CYS A 25 -2.60 -6.92 -5.99
C CYS A 25 -2.97 -7.17 -4.50
N ASP A 26 -4.06 -7.90 -4.24
CA ASP A 26 -4.44 -8.37 -2.91
C ASP A 26 -3.45 -9.37 -2.29
N GLU A 27 -2.95 -10.29 -3.10
CA GLU A 27 -1.94 -11.26 -2.67
C GLU A 27 -0.62 -10.56 -2.33
N ALA A 28 -0.18 -9.65 -3.20
CA ALA A 28 1.03 -8.85 -2.98
C ALA A 28 0.92 -7.98 -1.71
N LEU A 29 -0.24 -7.32 -1.52
CA LEU A 29 -0.52 -6.53 -0.32
C LEU A 29 -0.52 -7.38 0.96
N SER A 30 -1.02 -8.62 0.92
CA SER A 30 -1.03 -9.49 2.10
C SER A 30 0.38 -9.83 2.62
N ARG A 31 1.38 -9.82 1.74
CA ARG A 31 2.76 -10.22 2.00
C ARG A 31 3.70 -9.07 2.31
N ILE A 32 3.31 -7.82 2.04
CA ILE A 32 4.19 -6.68 2.25
C ILE A 32 4.53 -6.51 3.74
N ARG A 33 5.81 -6.38 4.05
CA ARG A 33 6.32 -6.18 5.42
C ARG A 33 7.42 -5.12 5.42
N GLN A 34 7.46 -4.29 6.46
CA GLN A 34 8.50 -3.31 6.69
C GLN A 34 9.78 -4.03 7.13
N LYS A 35 10.69 -4.27 6.18
CA LYS A 35 12.02 -4.84 6.45
C LYS A 35 13.09 -3.78 6.75
N GLY A 36 12.93 -2.57 6.20
CA GLY A 36 13.87 -1.46 6.30
C GLY A 36 13.21 -0.20 6.83
N SER A 37 13.50 0.93 6.17
CA SER A 37 12.95 2.24 6.54
C SER A 37 11.43 2.28 6.38
N LEU A 38 10.76 3.11 7.19
CA LEU A 38 9.33 3.36 7.04
C LEU A 38 9.01 3.93 5.65
N ARG A 39 9.88 4.79 5.12
CA ARG A 39 9.72 5.42 3.81
C ARG A 39 9.69 4.40 2.67
N ASP A 40 10.60 3.41 2.72
CA ASP A 40 10.66 2.36 1.70
C ASP A 40 9.42 1.46 1.77
N TYR A 41 8.98 1.13 2.98
CA TYR A 41 7.74 0.39 3.19
C TYR A 41 6.52 1.15 2.64
N GLN A 42 6.36 2.43 3.00
CA GLN A 42 5.25 3.25 2.54
C GLN A 42 5.23 3.34 1.00
N ARG A 43 6.38 3.60 0.37
CA ARG A 43 6.48 3.66 -1.10
C ARG A 43 6.08 2.33 -1.74
N ALA A 44 6.52 1.20 -1.19
CA ALA A 44 6.14 -0.11 -1.70
C ALA A 44 4.65 -0.39 -1.51
N PHE A 45 4.08 -0.02 -0.36
CA PHE A 45 2.66 -0.18 -0.07
C PHE A 45 1.79 0.65 -1.01
N GLU A 46 2.09 1.95 -1.17
CA GLU A 46 1.35 2.85 -2.06
C GLU A 46 1.41 2.37 -3.51
N LYS A 47 2.57 1.87 -3.95
CA LYS A 47 2.71 1.26 -5.27
C LYS A 47 1.72 0.11 -5.44
N LEU A 48 1.63 -0.83 -4.50
CA LEU A 48 0.69 -1.96 -4.59
C LEU A 48 -0.78 -1.53 -4.45
N ALA A 49 -1.07 -0.64 -3.50
CA ALA A 49 -2.42 -0.17 -3.22
C ALA A 49 -3.02 0.62 -4.39
N ASN A 50 -2.23 1.40 -5.12
CA ASN A 50 -2.68 2.15 -6.31
C ASN A 50 -3.14 1.23 -7.45
N HIS A 51 -2.75 -0.05 -7.45
CA HIS A 51 -3.19 -1.05 -8.42
C HIS A 51 -4.37 -1.90 -7.91
N CYS A 52 -4.78 -1.74 -6.64
CA CYS A 52 -5.91 -2.44 -6.03
C CYS A 52 -7.22 -1.66 -6.22
N VAL A 53 -7.98 -1.96 -7.26
CA VAL A 53 -9.33 -1.39 -7.45
C VAL A 53 -10.34 -2.12 -6.55
N GLY A 54 -11.22 -1.36 -5.88
CA GLY A 54 -12.37 -1.92 -5.13
C GLY A 54 -12.12 -2.32 -3.68
N TRP A 55 -10.95 -2.01 -3.12
CA TRP A 55 -10.65 -2.30 -1.71
C TRP A 55 -11.32 -1.32 -0.75
N MET A 56 -11.94 -1.86 0.31
CA MET A 56 -12.46 -1.04 1.40
C MET A 56 -11.33 -0.30 2.12
N GLN A 57 -11.54 0.96 2.47
CA GLN A 57 -10.57 1.78 3.24
C GLN A 57 -10.07 1.05 4.50
N GLN A 58 -10.97 0.39 5.23
CA GLN A 58 -10.59 -0.36 6.43
C GLN A 58 -9.67 -1.56 6.14
N ALA A 59 -9.84 -2.23 5.00
CA ALA A 59 -8.95 -3.32 4.60
C ALA A 59 -7.55 -2.79 4.27
N LEU A 60 -7.45 -1.62 3.62
CA LEU A 60 -6.18 -0.95 3.37
C LEU A 60 -5.49 -0.51 4.66
N VAL A 61 -6.24 0.07 5.60
CA VAL A 61 -5.70 0.44 6.93
C VAL A 61 -5.19 -0.80 7.67
N GLY A 62 -6.01 -1.85 7.75
CA GLY A 62 -5.63 -3.09 8.44
C GLY A 62 -4.38 -3.73 7.84
N THR A 63 -4.28 -3.75 6.50
CA THR A 63 -3.12 -4.29 5.80
C THR A 63 -1.88 -3.41 6.00
N TYR A 64 -2.03 -2.08 5.94
CA TYR A 64 -0.94 -1.15 6.20
C TYR A 64 -0.37 -1.33 7.62
N LEU A 65 -1.24 -1.42 8.64
CA LEU A 65 -0.82 -1.66 10.02
C LEU A 65 -0.27 -3.08 10.24
N GLY A 66 -0.76 -4.08 9.51
CA GLY A 66 -0.26 -5.45 9.56
C GLY A 66 1.12 -5.62 8.93
N GLY A 67 1.48 -4.75 7.98
CA GLY A 67 2.77 -4.78 7.32
C GLY A 67 3.86 -3.97 8.03
N LEU A 68 3.52 -3.04 8.91
CA LEU A 68 4.49 -2.27 9.69
C LEU A 68 5.23 -3.13 10.73
N LYS A 69 6.40 -2.66 11.18
CA LYS A 69 7.06 -3.21 12.37
C LYS A 69 6.13 -3.11 13.58
N PHE A 70 6.15 -4.12 14.43
CA PHE A 70 5.23 -4.23 15.57
C PHE A 70 5.25 -2.98 16.47
N GLU A 71 6.44 -2.49 16.82
CA GLU A 71 6.63 -1.30 17.67
C GLU A 71 5.88 -0.07 17.15
N ILE A 72 6.00 0.21 15.84
CA ILE A 72 5.31 1.32 15.20
C ILE A 72 3.80 1.05 15.12
N ALA A 73 3.43 -0.18 14.75
CA ALA A 73 2.05 -0.53 14.49
C ALA A 73 1.19 -0.57 15.76
N ASP A 74 1.75 -1.00 16.89
CA ASP A 74 1.05 -1.09 18.18
C ASP A 74 0.63 0.30 18.68
N GLU A 75 1.54 1.27 18.65
CA GLU A 75 1.25 2.64 19.02
C GLU A 75 0.17 3.28 18.14
N ILE A 76 0.26 3.08 16.82
CA ILE A 76 -0.73 3.63 15.89
C ILE A 76 -2.12 3.02 16.13
N ARG A 77 -2.21 1.73 16.47
CA ARG A 77 -3.49 1.06 16.74
C ARG A 77 -4.26 1.71 17.89
N MET A 78 -3.57 2.30 18.87
CA MET A 78 -4.21 3.00 20.00
C MET A 78 -5.09 4.17 19.53
N PHE A 79 -4.71 4.83 18.42
CA PHE A 79 -5.44 5.95 17.84
C PHE A 79 -6.60 5.52 16.93
N ARG A 80 -6.78 4.21 16.69
CA ARG A 80 -7.87 3.63 15.88
C ARG A 80 -8.07 4.35 14.55
N PRO A 81 -7.04 4.46 13.70
CA PRO A 81 -7.13 5.25 12.48
C PRO A 81 -8.23 4.74 11.57
N GLN A 82 -9.11 5.64 11.14
CA GLN A 82 -10.25 5.33 10.25
C GLN A 82 -9.94 5.55 8.77
N SER A 83 -8.73 6.02 8.44
CA SER A 83 -8.30 6.21 7.06
C SER A 83 -6.82 5.91 6.89
N LEU A 84 -6.44 5.44 5.70
CA LEU A 84 -5.05 5.19 5.33
C LEU A 84 -4.19 6.43 5.49
N ARG A 85 -4.70 7.60 5.08
CA ARG A 85 -3.99 8.89 5.25
C ARG A 85 -3.67 9.17 6.71
N TYR A 86 -4.63 8.93 7.60
CA TYR A 86 -4.41 9.14 9.04
C TYR A 86 -3.41 8.15 9.61
N ALA A 87 -3.49 6.86 9.23
CA ALA A 87 -2.51 5.86 9.65
C ALA A 87 -1.08 6.20 9.18
N ILE A 88 -0.92 6.65 7.93
CA ILE A 88 0.36 7.10 7.38
C ILE A 88 0.91 8.29 8.16
N SER A 89 0.07 9.30 8.43
CA SER A 89 0.49 10.49 9.17
C SER A 89 0.99 10.14 10.58
N LEU A 90 0.31 9.22 11.28
CA LEU A 90 0.74 8.76 12.60
C LEU A 90 2.08 8.00 12.52
N ALA A 91 2.26 7.17 11.50
CA ALA A 91 3.52 6.45 11.30
C ALA A 91 4.70 7.40 11.06
N GLN A 92 4.50 8.44 10.24
CA GLN A 92 5.52 9.45 9.96
C GLN A 92 5.90 10.24 11.22
N MET A 93 4.91 10.72 11.97
CA MET A 93 5.15 11.42 13.24
C MET A 93 5.97 10.60 14.24
N LYS A 94 5.83 9.26 14.20
CA LYS A 94 6.61 8.35 15.05
C LYS A 94 8.01 8.09 14.54
N SER A 95 8.19 7.99 13.22
CA SER A 95 9.52 7.82 12.64
C SER A 95 10.43 9.02 12.89
N ASP A 96 9.88 10.23 13.04
CA ASP A 96 10.67 11.45 13.32
C ASP A 96 11.09 11.54 14.80
N GLN A 97 10.53 10.71 15.68
CA GLN A 97 10.84 10.67 17.11
C GLN A 97 11.90 9.62 17.48
N LEU A 98 12.28 8.75 16.54
CA LEU A 98 13.26 7.66 16.70
C LEU A 98 14.58 8.00 16.01
#